data_AF-A0A5N5GXP8-F1
#
_entry.id   AF-A0A5N5GXP8-F1
#
_cell.length_a   1.000
_cell.length_b   1.000
_cell.length_c   1.000
_cell.angle_alpha   90.00
_cell.angle_beta   90.00
_cell.angle_gamma   90.00
#
_symmetry.space_group_name_H-M   'P 1'
#
loop_
_entity.id
_entity.type
_entity.pdbx_description
1 polymer ?
#
loop_
_entity_poly.entity_id
_entity_poly.type
_entity_poly.pdbx_seq_one_letter_code
_entity_poly.pdbx_strand_id
1 'polypeptide(L)'
;MQIYNVIGKNQTKRTSHHAPMNLGLEYLDLYLIHFPVSLKPGSEYPFNQEEEDLLPMDFRSIWETMEECLTKFIGVSNFSCKKLEILLSTAEIPPVVNQVEMNPVWQQKKLMEFCESKGIVITATFHWGELEHLGGQ
;
A
#
# COMPACT_ATOMS: atom_id res chain seq x y z
N MET A 1 -13.12 2.31 -3.00
CA MET A 1 -11.68 2.25 -3.33
C MET A 1 -10.98 3.34 -2.53
N GLN A 2 -10.38 3.01 -1.39
CA GLN A 2 -9.76 4.00 -0.51
C GLN A 2 -8.25 3.99 -0.74
N ILE A 3 -7.76 5.10 -1.29
CA ILE A 3 -6.44 5.31 -1.86
C ILE A 3 -5.80 6.42 -1.06
N TYR A 4 -4.91 6.11 -0.10
CA TYR A 4 -4.13 7.17 0.55
C TYR A 4 -2.74 6.67 0.93
N ASN A 5 -1.79 6.90 0.04
CA ASN A 5 -0.53 7.58 0.37
C ASN A 5 0.07 8.09 -0.94
N VAL A 6 0.05 9.41 -1.12
CA VAL A 6 0.45 10.08 -2.36
C VAL A 6 1.72 10.87 -2.09
N ILE A 7 2.82 10.44 -2.69
CA ILE A 7 4.07 11.21 -2.74
C ILE A 7 4.18 11.72 -4.17
N GLY A 8 4.12 13.04 -4.38
CA GLY A 8 4.22 13.67 -5.69
C GLY A 8 5.25 14.80 -5.70
N LYS A 9 6.08 14.87 -6.73
CA LYS A 9 6.76 16.10 -7.18
C LYS A 9 6.03 16.63 -8.41
N ASN A 10 6.39 17.79 -8.96
CA ASN A 10 5.79 18.36 -10.19
C ASN A 10 6.72 18.18 -11.39
N GLN A 11 6.39 17.41 -12.45
CA GLN A 11 6.67 17.65 -13.90
C GLN A 11 5.82 16.76 -14.87
N THR A 12 5.07 17.44 -15.75
CA THR A 12 4.56 17.15 -17.13
C THR A 12 4.10 15.76 -17.63
N LYS A 13 2.79 15.73 -17.93
CA LYS A 13 2.01 15.13 -19.05
C LYS A 13 2.10 13.62 -19.40
N ARG A 14 1.01 12.90 -19.08
CA ARG A 14 0.21 12.02 -19.96
C ARG A 14 -1.22 11.97 -19.39
N THR A 15 -2.26 12.06 -20.22
CA THR A 15 -3.67 12.19 -19.81
C THR A 15 -4.43 10.89 -20.04
N SER A 16 -5.00 10.32 -18.98
CA SER A 16 -5.88 9.14 -18.95
C SER A 16 -6.87 9.29 -17.79
N HIS A 17 -8.08 8.76 -17.95
CA HIS A 17 -9.30 9.06 -17.18
C HIS A 17 -9.36 8.52 -15.73
N HIS A 18 -8.25 8.03 -15.18
CA HIS A 18 -8.16 7.42 -13.84
C HIS A 18 -7.14 8.10 -12.93
N ALA A 19 -6.81 9.36 -13.19
CA ALA A 19 -6.03 10.19 -12.26
C ALA A 19 -6.68 10.17 -10.85
N PRO A 20 -5.90 10.28 -9.75
CA PRO A 20 -6.45 10.53 -8.42
C PRO A 20 -7.10 11.92 -8.41
N MET A 21 -8.35 11.98 -8.88
CA MET A 21 -9.10 13.21 -9.20
C MET A 21 -9.26 14.16 -8.00
N ASN A 22 -8.99 13.70 -6.77
CA ASN A 22 -9.17 14.49 -5.56
C ASN A 22 -7.97 15.37 -5.17
N LEU A 23 -6.80 15.19 -5.78
CA LEU A 23 -5.58 15.91 -5.35
C LEU A 23 -5.19 17.08 -6.27
N GLY A 24 -5.89 17.27 -7.39
CA GLY A 24 -5.54 18.31 -8.37
C GLY A 24 -4.16 18.12 -9.00
N LEU A 25 -3.56 16.93 -8.86
CA LEU A 25 -2.25 16.60 -9.39
C LEU A 25 -2.37 16.06 -10.81
N GLU A 26 -1.46 16.49 -11.68
CA GLU A 26 -1.38 16.00 -13.06
C GLU A 26 -0.78 14.58 -13.14
N TYR A 27 -0.04 14.15 -12.11
CA TYR A 27 0.54 12.81 -12.01
C TYR A 27 0.90 12.47 -10.55
N LEU A 28 1.18 11.20 -10.31
CA LEU A 28 1.56 10.66 -9.01
C LEU A 28 2.86 9.85 -9.11
N ASP A 29 3.88 10.12 -8.29
CA ASP A 29 5.13 9.36 -8.36
C ASP A 29 4.93 7.93 -7.83
N LEU A 30 4.27 7.76 -6.69
CA LEU A 30 4.05 6.45 -6.07
C LEU A 30 2.60 6.30 -5.61
N TYR A 31 1.99 5.17 -5.98
CA TYR A 31 0.65 4.81 -5.60
C TYR A 31 0.63 3.44 -4.93
N LEU A 32 0.05 3.35 -3.73
CA LEU A 32 0.08 2.16 -2.88
C LEU A 32 -1.31 1.57 -2.63
N ILE A 33 -1.43 0.24 -2.66
CA ILE A 33 -2.50 -0.45 -1.94
C ILE A 33 -2.24 -0.28 -0.45
N HIS A 34 -3.12 0.43 0.27
CA HIS A 34 -2.87 0.76 1.67
C HIS A 34 -2.99 -0.46 2.61
N PHE A 35 -4.00 -1.30 2.41
CA PHE A 35 -4.16 -2.55 3.16
C PHE A 35 -4.62 -3.69 2.24
N PRO A 36 -4.20 -4.94 2.49
CA PRO A 36 -4.60 -6.11 1.72
C PRO A 36 -6.01 -6.62 2.08
N VAL A 37 -6.97 -5.73 2.29
CA VAL A 37 -8.38 -6.03 2.63
C VAL A 37 -9.31 -5.01 1.97
N SER A 38 -10.51 -5.44 1.60
CA SER A 38 -11.55 -4.55 1.08
C SER A 38 -12.56 -4.22 2.17
N LEU A 39 -13.17 -3.04 2.10
CA LEU A 39 -14.28 -2.66 2.97
C LEU A 39 -15.61 -3.02 2.32
N LYS A 40 -16.61 -3.37 3.13
CA LYS A 40 -17.99 -3.45 2.67
C LYS A 40 -18.46 -2.11 2.07
N PRO A 41 -19.33 -2.13 1.06
CA PRO A 41 -19.94 -0.91 0.55
C PRO A 41 -20.69 -0.18 1.67
N GLY A 42 -20.36 1.10 1.89
CA GLY A 42 -20.96 1.92 2.95
C GLY A 42 -20.16 2.02 4.24
N SER A 43 -19.11 1.22 4.43
CA SER A 43 -18.17 1.38 5.53
C SER A 43 -17.10 2.43 5.18
N GLU A 44 -16.75 3.27 6.15
CA GLU A 44 -15.77 4.36 5.98
C GLU A 44 -14.49 4.11 6.79
N TYR A 45 -13.43 4.79 6.41
CA TYR A 45 -12.17 4.84 7.17
C TYR A 45 -12.14 6.11 8.03
N PRO A 46 -11.57 6.11 9.26
CA PRO A 46 -10.87 5.04 9.94
C PRO A 46 -11.79 3.98 10.54
N PHE A 47 -11.31 2.74 10.59
CA PHE A 47 -12.04 1.54 11.01
C PHE A 47 -12.98 1.78 12.19
N ASN A 48 -14.29 1.73 11.95
CA ASN A 48 -15.31 1.41 12.94
C ASN A 48 -15.31 -0.12 13.20
N GLN A 49 -14.12 -0.61 13.57
CA GLN A 49 -13.69 -1.87 14.22
C GLN A 49 -14.64 -3.09 14.30
N GLU A 50 -15.44 -3.42 13.29
CA GLU A 50 -16.08 -4.74 13.22
C GLU A 50 -15.41 -5.59 12.13
N GLU A 51 -14.89 -6.76 12.51
CA GLU A 51 -14.26 -7.74 11.59
C GLU A 51 -15.20 -8.08 10.43
N GLU A 52 -16.50 -7.99 10.70
CA GLU A 52 -17.59 -8.22 9.76
C GLU A 52 -17.53 -7.27 8.56
N ASP A 53 -16.97 -6.07 8.68
CA ASP A 53 -16.89 -5.08 7.61
C ASP A 53 -15.72 -5.28 6.64
N LEU A 54 -14.85 -6.25 6.93
CA LEU A 54 -13.71 -6.60 6.09
C LEU A 54 -14.07 -7.73 5.14
N LEU A 55 -13.76 -7.52 3.85
CA LEU A 55 -13.92 -8.49 2.79
C LEU A 55 -12.54 -8.94 2.27
N PRO A 56 -12.39 -10.22 1.87
CA PRO A 56 -11.23 -10.66 1.12
C PRO A 56 -11.03 -9.78 -0.11
N MET A 57 -9.77 -9.37 -0.33
CA MET A 57 -9.39 -8.57 -1.49
C MET A 57 -9.01 -9.48 -2.65
N ASP A 58 -9.55 -9.21 -3.84
CA ASP A 58 -9.04 -9.77 -5.09
C ASP A 58 -7.79 -9.00 -5.53
N PHE A 59 -6.62 -9.49 -5.13
CA PHE A 59 -5.35 -8.85 -5.45
C PHE A 59 -5.11 -8.74 -6.95
N ARG A 60 -5.58 -9.71 -7.75
CA ARG A 60 -5.31 -9.74 -9.18
C ARG A 60 -6.04 -8.61 -9.89
N SER A 61 -7.37 -8.57 -9.73
CA SER A 61 -8.21 -7.57 -10.41
C SER A 61 -7.82 -6.14 -10.03
N ILE A 62 -7.49 -5.91 -8.75
CA ILE A 62 -7.07 -4.58 -8.26
C ILE A 62 -5.68 -4.22 -8.81
N TRP A 63 -4.74 -5.17 -8.82
CA TRP A 63 -3.40 -4.90 -9.32
C TRP A 63 -3.39 -4.61 -10.82
N GLU A 64 -4.13 -5.38 -11.63
CA GLU A 64 -4.32 -5.12 -13.07
C GLU A 64 -4.83 -3.69 -13.29
N THR A 65 -5.77 -3.22 -12.47
CA THR A 65 -6.27 -1.83 -12.54
C THR A 65 -5.19 -0.80 -12.14
N MET A 66 -4.32 -1.13 -11.20
CA MET A 66 -3.21 -0.25 -10.79
C MET A 66 -2.13 -0.12 -11.85
N GLU A 67 -1.88 -1.19 -12.61
CA GLU A 67 -0.89 -1.20 -13.70
C GLU A 67 -1.30 -0.25 -14.85
N GLU A 68 -2.60 0.03 -15.00
CA GLU A 68 -3.13 1.01 -15.95
C GLU A 68 -3.11 2.47 -15.43
N CYS A 69 -2.81 2.68 -14.14
CA CYS A 69 -2.84 4.02 -13.55
C CYS A 69 -1.69 4.90 -14.06
N LEU A 70 -1.94 6.20 -14.15
CA LEU A 70 -0.90 7.19 -14.51
C LEU A 70 -0.01 7.54 -13.33
N THR A 71 0.73 6.55 -12.85
CA THR A 71 1.71 6.74 -11.79
C THR A 71 3.08 6.33 -12.30
N LYS A 72 4.13 6.94 -11.75
CA LYS A 72 5.50 6.55 -12.11
C LYS A 72 5.84 5.17 -11.53
N PHE A 73 5.29 4.88 -10.35
CA PHE A 73 5.52 3.66 -9.60
C PHE A 73 4.23 3.21 -8.89
N ILE A 74 4.09 1.89 -8.73
CA ILE A 74 3.03 1.27 -7.95
C ILE A 74 3.64 0.35 -6.89
N GLY A 75 2.98 0.25 -5.75
CA GLY A 75 3.44 -0.56 -4.63
C GLY A 75 2.31 -0.95 -3.70
N VAL A 76 2.69 -1.47 -2.55
CA VAL A 76 1.75 -1.95 -1.53
C VAL A 76 2.17 -1.47 -0.14
N SER A 77 1.27 -1.60 0.82
CA SER A 77 1.51 -1.32 2.22
C SER A 77 0.83 -2.37 3.09
N ASN A 78 1.49 -2.76 4.19
CA ASN A 78 0.99 -3.78 5.13
C ASN A 78 0.84 -5.19 4.51
N PHE A 79 1.64 -5.51 3.48
CA PHE A 79 1.66 -6.85 2.89
C PHE A 79 2.70 -7.75 3.57
N SER A 80 2.27 -8.98 3.89
CA SER A 80 3.16 -10.05 4.37
C SER A 80 3.78 -10.82 3.20
N CYS A 81 4.82 -11.63 3.45
CA CYS A 81 5.46 -12.46 2.42
C CYS A 81 4.45 -13.29 1.63
N LYS A 82 3.49 -13.95 2.30
CA LYS A 82 2.47 -14.78 1.66
C LYS A 82 1.57 -13.97 0.71
N LYS A 83 1.19 -12.76 1.10
CA LYS A 83 0.35 -11.87 0.27
C LYS A 83 1.14 -11.33 -0.93
N LEU A 84 2.42 -11.01 -0.72
CA LEU A 84 3.32 -10.65 -1.82
C LEU A 84 3.53 -11.81 -2.79
N GLU A 85 3.69 -13.04 -2.33
CA GLU A 85 3.80 -14.23 -3.20
C GLU A 85 2.56 -14.39 -4.09
N ILE A 86 1.36 -14.23 -3.53
CA ILE A 86 0.11 -14.29 -4.30
C ILE A 86 0.09 -13.17 -5.33
N LEU A 87 0.40 -11.93 -4.94
CA LEU A 87 0.43 -10.79 -5.84
C LEU A 87 1.44 -10.98 -7.00
N LEU A 88 2.67 -11.36 -6.67
CA LEU A 88 3.76 -11.56 -7.63
C LEU A 88 3.50 -12.72 -8.60
N SER A 89 2.59 -13.63 -8.27
CA SER A 89 2.23 -14.74 -9.16
C SER A 89 1.40 -14.29 -10.37
N THR A 90 0.72 -13.14 -10.27
CA THR A 90 -0.14 -12.60 -11.34
C THR A 90 0.28 -11.22 -11.82
N ALA A 91 1.14 -10.51 -11.10
CA ALA A 91 1.59 -9.16 -11.45
C ALA A 91 2.46 -9.16 -12.72
N GLU A 92 2.13 -8.29 -13.68
CA GLU A 92 2.97 -8.03 -14.85
C GLU A 92 4.09 -7.02 -14.49
N ILE A 93 3.72 -5.99 -13.73
CA ILE A 93 4.60 -4.99 -13.15
C ILE A 93 4.68 -5.28 -11.64
N PRO A 94 5.82 -5.76 -11.11
CA PRO A 94 5.94 -6.06 -9.68
C PRO A 94 5.87 -4.77 -8.83
N PRO A 95 5.36 -4.84 -7.59
CA PRO A 95 5.36 -3.70 -6.67
C PRO A 95 6.79 -3.24 -6.41
N VAL A 96 7.07 -1.94 -6.59
CA VAL A 96 8.42 -1.42 -6.32
C VAL A 96 8.69 -1.21 -4.84
N VAL A 97 7.62 -1.04 -4.04
CA VAL A 97 7.68 -0.72 -2.62
C VAL A 97 6.68 -1.58 -1.84
N ASN A 98 7.09 -2.04 -0.65
CA ASN A 98 6.18 -2.48 0.40
C ASN A 98 6.39 -1.61 1.65
N GLN A 99 5.44 -0.74 1.96
CA GLN A 99 5.48 0.14 3.13
C GLN A 99 4.89 -0.57 4.35
N VAL A 100 5.69 -0.82 5.39
CA VAL A 100 5.28 -1.61 6.56
C VAL A 100 5.79 -1.00 7.85
N GLU A 101 5.11 -1.30 8.95
CA GLU A 101 5.53 -0.85 10.27
C GLU A 101 6.86 -1.48 10.65
N MET A 102 7.86 -0.66 10.94
CA MET A 102 9.16 -1.14 11.41
C MET A 102 9.71 -0.21 12.48
N ASN A 103 10.24 -0.81 13.53
CA ASN A 103 10.91 -0.10 14.62
C ASN A 103 12.05 -0.97 15.18
N PRO A 104 12.92 -0.44 16.06
CA PRO A 104 14.06 -1.22 16.58
C PRO A 104 13.68 -2.56 17.23
N VAL A 105 12.47 -2.66 17.79
CA VAL A 105 11.91 -3.88 18.41
C VAL A 105 11.23 -4.78 17.36
N TRP A 106 10.61 -4.19 16.33
CA TRP A 106 9.88 -4.86 15.27
C TRP A 106 10.51 -4.63 13.90
N GLN A 107 11.59 -5.34 13.61
CA GLN A 107 12.40 -5.13 12.39
C GLN A 107 11.88 -5.91 11.16
N GLN A 108 10.98 -6.88 11.36
CA GLN A 108 10.44 -7.77 10.31
C GLN A 108 11.50 -8.39 9.37
N LYS A 109 12.60 -8.95 9.91
CA LYS A 109 13.74 -9.48 9.13
C LYS A 109 13.37 -10.40 7.97
N LYS A 110 12.48 -11.37 8.22
CA LYS A 110 12.00 -12.30 7.18
C LYS A 110 11.33 -11.58 6.00
N LEU A 111 10.58 -10.51 6.29
CA LEU A 111 9.93 -9.72 5.25
C LEU A 111 10.95 -8.88 4.47
N MET A 112 11.95 -8.33 5.15
CA MET A 112 13.04 -7.60 4.49
C MET A 112 13.80 -8.50 3.51
N GLU A 113 14.26 -9.67 3.97
CA GLU A 113 14.99 -10.64 3.13
C GLU A 113 14.14 -11.09 1.93
N PHE A 114 12.85 -11.34 2.17
CA PHE A 114 11.92 -11.68 1.09
C PHE A 114 11.82 -10.55 0.06
N CYS A 115 11.58 -9.31 0.50
CA CYS A 115 11.42 -8.17 -0.39
C CYS A 115 12.72 -7.87 -1.17
N GLU A 116 13.87 -7.95 -0.50
CA GLU A 116 15.19 -7.80 -1.13
C GLU A 116 15.40 -8.85 -2.24
N SER A 117 15.07 -10.11 -1.97
CA SER A 117 15.18 -11.19 -2.97
C SER A 117 14.29 -11.00 -4.21
N LYS A 118 13.26 -10.14 -4.10
CA LYS A 118 12.30 -9.82 -5.17
C LYS A 118 12.52 -8.43 -5.78
N GLY A 119 13.53 -7.69 -5.32
CA GLY A 119 13.78 -6.31 -5.76
C GLY A 119 12.73 -5.30 -5.27
N ILE A 120 12.00 -5.62 -4.21
CA ILE A 120 10.97 -4.76 -3.61
C ILE A 120 11.63 -3.93 -2.49
N VAL A 121 11.50 -2.61 -2.56
CA VAL A 121 12.03 -1.71 -1.54
C VAL A 121 11.10 -1.67 -0.33
N ILE A 122 11.65 -1.87 0.87
CA ILE A 122 10.91 -1.64 2.11
C ILE A 122 10.94 -0.16 2.47
N THR A 123 9.77 0.40 2.78
CA THR A 123 9.67 1.72 3.44
C THR A 123 9.10 1.51 4.83
N ALA A 124 9.84 1.92 5.86
CA ALA A 124 9.35 1.87 7.24
C ALA A 124 8.31 2.97 7.46
N THR A 125 7.12 2.60 7.95
CA THR A 125 6.20 3.55 8.59
C THR A 125 6.37 3.46 10.11
N PHE A 126 6.32 4.60 10.77
CA PHE A 126 6.42 4.70 12.23
C PHE A 126 5.24 5.52 12.74
N HIS A 127 4.36 4.89 13.52
CA HIS A 127 3.27 5.59 14.17
C HIS A 127 3.74 6.02 15.57
N TRP A 128 4.12 7.29 15.72
CA TRP A 128 4.70 7.84 16.96
C TRP A 128 3.76 7.80 18.18
N GLY A 129 2.45 7.56 18.00
CA GLY A 129 1.46 7.59 19.07
C GLY A 129 1.47 6.41 20.06
N GLU A 130 2.11 5.28 19.75
CA GLU A 130 2.03 4.08 20.60
C GLU A 130 3.00 4.08 21.80
N LEU A 131 4.04 4.91 21.79
CA LEU A 131 5.03 4.94 22.87
C LEU A 131 4.51 5.56 24.18
N GLU A 132 3.42 6.33 24.14
CA GLU A 132 2.82 6.86 25.38
C GLU A 132 2.19 5.75 26.25
N HIS A 133 1.81 4.62 25.67
CA HIS A 133 1.21 3.50 26.42
C HIS A 133 2.25 2.51 26.96
N LEU A 134 3.52 2.61 26.54
CA LEU A 134 4.61 1.74 26.97
C LEU A 134 5.55 2.38 28.00
N GLY A 135 5.25 3.61 28.45
CA GLY A 135 6.01 4.35 29.46
C GLY A 135 5.45 4.30 30.89
N GLY A 136 4.50 3.40 31.18
CA GLY A 136 3.82 3.32 32.47
C GLY A 136 3.66 1.91 32.99
N GLN A 137 4.74 1.35 33.56
CA GLN A 137 4.76 0.50 34.76
C GLN A 137 6.19 0.23 35.22
#